data_AF-A0A7R7VUZ6-F1
#
_entry.id   AF-A0A7R7VUZ6-F1
#
_cell.length_a   1.000
_cell.length_b   1.000
_cell.length_c   1.000
_cell.angle_alpha   90.00
_cell.angle_beta   90.00
_cell.angle_gamma   90.00
#
_symmetry.space_group_name_H-M   'P 1'
#
loop_
_entity.id
_entity.type
_entity.pdbx_description
1 polymer ?
#
loop_
_entity_poly.entity_id
_entity_poly.type
_entity_poly.pdbx_seq_one_letter_code
_entity_poly.pdbx_strand_id
1 'polypeptide(L)'
;MRALQARPDTRGQTSREIKALKDLTEAKCFCTPKFRAWKHENQDRNDWVPGGFLDYIVMEKLEGRTLSPELIDSLSNEQQQRLRTAFKRSYIECLNHNFVNLDQGARNLIWNEEKGICYIIDWETWCRATSSYDWNDDEYCSWDLELS
;
A
#
# COMPACT_ATOMS: atom_id res chain seq x y z
N MET A 1 18.80 23.60 19.65
CA MET A 1 17.42 24.10 19.45
C MET A 1 16.86 23.38 18.22
N ARG A 2 16.01 22.35 18.38
CA ARG A 2 15.51 21.45 17.30
C ARG A 2 13.99 21.60 17.04
N ALA A 3 13.36 22.62 17.63
CA ALA A 3 11.89 22.68 17.79
C ALA A 3 11.13 23.46 16.69
N LEU A 4 11.69 23.66 15.49
CA LEU A 4 11.07 24.52 14.46
C LEU A 4 10.56 23.79 13.20
N GLN A 5 10.50 22.46 13.19
CA GLN A 5 10.06 21.71 11.99
C GLN A 5 8.66 21.07 12.09
N ALA A 6 8.05 20.99 13.27
CA ALA A 6 6.74 20.36 13.41
C ALA A 6 5.62 21.35 13.06
N ARG A 7 5.02 21.19 11.87
CA ARG A 7 3.71 21.78 11.56
C ARG A 7 2.64 20.79 12.06
N PRO A 8 1.76 21.16 13.00
CA PRO A 8 0.74 20.25 13.56
C PRO A 8 -0.30 19.76 12.54
N ASP A 9 -0.25 20.24 11.29
CA ASP A 9 -1.21 19.97 10.22
C ASP A 9 -0.65 19.10 9.08
N THR A 10 0.55 18.51 9.24
CA THR A 10 1.13 17.59 8.23
C THR A 10 0.54 16.19 8.27
N ARG A 11 -0.78 16.06 8.50
CA ARG A 11 -1.51 14.77 8.43
C ARG A 11 -1.84 14.36 7.00
N GLY A 12 -1.31 15.05 5.99
CA GLY A 12 -1.70 14.87 4.60
C GLY A 12 -1.63 13.41 4.16
N GLN A 13 -0.50 12.74 4.42
CA GLN A 13 -0.27 11.36 4.01
C GLN A 13 -1.08 10.35 4.84
N THR A 14 -0.98 10.42 6.17
CA THR A 14 -1.76 9.55 7.07
C THR A 14 -3.28 9.68 6.89
N SER A 15 -3.81 10.90 6.73
CA SER A 15 -5.24 11.11 6.48
C SER A 15 -5.67 10.55 5.13
N ARG A 16 -4.81 10.63 4.11
CA ARG A 16 -5.05 10.02 2.80
C ARG A 16 -5.06 8.50 2.90
N GLU A 17 -4.13 7.90 3.64
CA GLU A 17 -4.09 6.45 3.84
C GLU A 17 -5.30 5.95 4.61
N ILE A 18 -5.65 6.59 5.74
CA ILE A 18 -6.86 6.27 6.51
C ILE A 18 -8.10 6.34 5.61
N LYS A 19 -8.18 7.34 4.73
CA LYS A 19 -9.29 7.47 3.79
C LYS A 19 -9.31 6.32 2.78
N ALA A 20 -8.19 6.01 2.14
CA ALA A 20 -8.12 4.91 1.17
C ALA A 20 -8.50 3.58 1.82
N LEU A 21 -7.88 3.24 2.95
CA LEU A 21 -8.11 1.97 3.63
C LEU A 21 -9.57 1.82 4.10
N LYS A 22 -10.20 2.89 4.60
CA LYS A 22 -11.63 2.87 4.96
C LYS A 22 -12.51 2.58 3.75
N ASP A 23 -12.37 3.38 2.69
CA ASP A 23 -13.19 3.24 1.48
C ASP A 23 -13.00 1.85 0.83
N LEU A 24 -11.76 1.36 0.72
CA LEU A 24 -11.45 0.03 0.16
C LEU A 24 -12.01 -1.11 1.03
N THR A 25 -12.01 -0.94 2.36
CA THR A 25 -12.60 -1.91 3.29
C THR A 25 -14.12 -1.95 3.16
N GLU A 26 -14.78 -0.80 3.08
CA GLU A 26 -16.23 -0.68 2.88
C GLU A 26 -16.66 -1.29 1.54
N ALA A 27 -15.86 -1.07 0.50
CA ALA A 27 -16.05 -1.65 -0.83
C ALA A 27 -15.72 -3.16 -0.89
N LYS A 28 -15.19 -3.74 0.20
CA LYS A 28 -14.78 -5.15 0.30
C LYS A 28 -13.72 -5.56 -0.72
N CYS A 29 -12.82 -4.63 -1.07
CA CYS A 29 -11.66 -4.91 -1.92
C CYS A 29 -10.81 -6.02 -1.28
N PHE A 30 -10.64 -7.15 -1.96
CA PHE A 30 -10.04 -8.35 -1.35
C PHE A 30 -8.51 -8.32 -1.26
N CYS A 31 -7.86 -7.41 -1.99
CA CYS A 31 -6.41 -7.34 -2.15
C CYS A 31 -5.76 -6.18 -1.39
N THR A 32 -6.44 -5.61 -0.39
CA THR A 32 -5.93 -4.51 0.44
C THR A 32 -6.14 -4.85 1.92
N PRO A 33 -5.28 -4.34 2.83
CA PRO A 33 -5.44 -4.61 4.26
C PRO A 33 -6.70 -3.92 4.78
N LYS A 34 -7.54 -4.67 5.52
CA LYS A 34 -8.76 -4.09 6.08
C LYS A 34 -8.44 -3.10 7.19
N PHE A 35 -8.98 -1.91 7.07
CA PHE A 35 -8.95 -0.88 8.11
C PHE A 35 -9.68 -1.36 9.38
N ARG A 36 -9.09 -1.11 10.56
CA ARG A 36 -9.71 -1.43 11.86
C ARG A 36 -9.93 -0.20 12.72
N ALA A 37 -8.89 0.60 12.93
CA ALA A 37 -8.95 1.79 13.77
C ALA A 37 -7.81 2.76 13.45
N TRP A 38 -7.89 3.98 13.97
CA TRP A 38 -6.80 4.94 13.94
C TRP A 38 -6.80 5.77 15.23
N LYS A 39 -5.65 6.33 15.60
CA LYS A 39 -5.49 7.22 16.76
C LYS A 39 -4.50 8.33 16.43
N HIS A 40 -4.75 9.52 16.96
CA HIS A 40 -3.84 10.66 16.91
C HIS A 40 -3.45 11.07 18.33
N GLU A 41 -2.16 11.32 18.55
CA GLU A 41 -1.61 11.80 19.82
C GLU A 41 -0.67 12.96 19.56
N ASN A 42 -0.84 14.08 20.26
CA ASN A 42 0.16 15.14 20.28
C ASN A 42 1.24 14.79 21.31
N GLN A 43 2.48 15.14 20.99
CA GLN A 43 3.62 14.89 21.87
C GLN A 43 3.88 16.09 22.78
N ASP A 44 3.96 15.80 24.06
CA ASP A 44 4.21 16.76 25.12
C ASP A 44 5.66 17.24 25.12
N ARG A 45 5.96 18.26 25.94
CA ARG A 45 7.30 18.85 26.04
C ARG A 45 8.39 17.87 26.51
N ASN A 46 7.98 16.78 27.16
CA ASN A 46 8.87 15.76 27.69
C ASN A 46 8.98 14.51 26.80
N ASP A 47 8.23 14.47 25.69
CA ASP A 47 8.27 13.36 24.74
C ASP A 47 9.43 13.49 23.75
N TRP A 48 9.62 12.45 22.93
CA TRP A 48 10.73 12.34 21.99
C TRP A 48 10.78 13.44 20.94
N VAL A 49 9.62 13.93 20.47
CA VAL A 49 9.51 15.08 19.56
C VAL A 49 8.55 16.12 20.16
N PRO A 50 9.04 17.01 21.04
CA PRO A 50 8.21 18.04 21.67
C PRO A 50 7.45 18.90 20.65
N GLY A 51 6.12 18.95 20.79
CA GLY A 51 5.24 19.67 19.86
C GLY A 51 4.98 18.95 18.53
N GLY A 52 5.49 17.73 18.37
CA GLY A 52 5.14 16.81 17.29
C GLY A 52 3.84 16.05 17.57
N PHE A 53 3.58 15.04 16.76
CA PHE A 53 2.45 14.13 16.94
C PHE A 53 2.80 12.72 16.46
N LEU A 54 2.01 11.75 16.88
CA LEU A 54 2.01 10.37 16.39
C LEU A 54 0.61 10.03 15.89
N ASP A 55 0.55 9.55 14.65
CA ASP A 55 -0.65 8.92 14.10
C ASP A 55 -0.43 7.41 14.05
N TYR A 56 -1.44 6.68 14.52
CA TYR A 56 -1.45 5.22 14.52
C TYR A 56 -2.58 4.74 13.61
N ILE A 57 -2.29 3.76 12.76
CA ILE A 57 -3.28 3.05 11.95
C ILE A 57 -3.23 1.58 12.36
N VAL A 58 -4.39 1.02 12.67
CA VAL A 58 -4.55 -0.42 12.94
C VAL A 58 -5.30 -1.03 11.77
N MET A 59 -4.69 -2.05 11.17
CA MET A 59 -5.20 -2.74 10.00
C MET A 59 -5.00 -4.26 10.10
N GLU A 60 -5.62 -5.01 9.20
CA GLU A 60 -5.44 -6.46 9.08
C GLU A 60 -3.97 -6.83 8.87
N LYS A 61 -3.47 -7.75 9.67
CA LYS A 61 -2.17 -8.38 9.42
C LYS A 61 -2.31 -9.38 8.27
N LEU A 62 -1.73 -9.04 7.14
CA LEU A 62 -1.74 -9.89 5.95
C LEU A 62 -0.75 -11.05 6.09
N GLU A 63 -1.13 -12.19 5.54
CA GLU A 63 -0.27 -13.37 5.41
C GLU A 63 0.42 -13.35 4.05
N GLY A 64 1.72 -13.67 4.02
CA GLY A 64 2.50 -13.75 2.78
C GLY A 64 3.92 -13.27 3.00
N ARG A 65 4.64 -13.03 1.90
CA ARG A 65 5.98 -12.47 1.90
C ARG A 65 5.93 -11.09 1.25
N THR A 66 6.44 -10.07 1.94
CA THR A 66 6.72 -8.78 1.31
C THR A 66 7.76 -8.99 0.22
N LEU A 67 7.50 -8.46 -0.97
CA LEU A 67 8.41 -8.64 -2.08
C LEU A 67 9.64 -7.73 -1.94
N SER A 68 10.77 -8.25 -2.39
CA SER A 68 12.02 -7.52 -2.59
C SER A 68 12.65 -8.00 -3.89
N PRO A 69 13.56 -7.23 -4.49
CA PRO A 69 14.29 -7.66 -5.69
C PRO A 69 14.92 -9.04 -5.51
N GLU A 70 15.57 -9.30 -4.37
CA GLU A 70 16.22 -10.58 -4.09
C GLU A 70 15.23 -11.74 -3.99
N LEU A 71 14.04 -11.50 -3.43
CA LEU A 71 13.00 -12.51 -3.39
C LEU A 71 12.49 -12.82 -4.79
N ILE A 72 12.22 -11.80 -5.61
CA ILE A 72 11.70 -11.95 -6.98
C ILE A 72 12.70 -12.71 -7.85
N ASP A 73 13.98 -12.34 -7.80
CA ASP A 73 15.06 -12.99 -8.53
C ASP A 73 15.23 -14.47 -8.13
N SER A 74 14.88 -14.82 -6.89
CA SER A 74 14.93 -16.20 -6.40
C SER A 74 13.76 -17.08 -6.84
N LEU A 75 12.67 -16.48 -7.37
CA LEU A 75 11.50 -17.22 -7.82
C LEU A 75 11.76 -17.92 -9.15
N SER A 76 11.20 -19.12 -9.32
CA SER A 76 11.18 -19.77 -10.62
C SER A 76 10.33 -18.98 -11.63
N ASN A 77 10.56 -19.17 -12.94
CA ASN A 77 9.74 -18.54 -13.98
C ASN A 77 8.24 -18.80 -13.80
N GLU A 78 7.87 -20.00 -13.35
CA GLU A 78 6.48 -20.37 -13.07
C GLU A 78 5.91 -19.57 -11.88
N GLN A 79 6.72 -19.38 -10.83
CA GLN A 79 6.35 -18.57 -9.66
C GLN A 79 6.25 -17.08 -10.01
N GLN A 80 7.19 -16.54 -10.78
CA GLN A 80 7.12 -15.16 -11.27
C GLN A 80 5.86 -14.93 -12.11
N GLN A 81 5.49 -15.90 -12.96
CA GLN A 81 4.26 -15.82 -13.74
C GLN A 81 3.01 -15.87 -12.83
N ARG A 82 2.98 -16.73 -11.81
CA ARG A 82 1.89 -16.76 -10.81
C ARG A 82 1.78 -15.45 -10.04
N LEU A 83 2.91 -14.88 -9.63
CA LEU A 83 2.99 -13.59 -8.97
C LEU A 83 2.42 -12.47 -9.88
N ARG A 84 2.86 -12.39 -11.13
CA ARG A 84 2.35 -11.42 -12.12
C ARG A 84 0.83 -11.54 -12.28
N THR A 85 0.32 -12.77 -12.42
CA THR A 85 -1.12 -13.01 -12.52
C THR A 85 -1.89 -12.57 -11.27
N ALA A 86 -1.37 -12.87 -10.07
CA ALA A 86 -1.97 -12.46 -8.80
C ALA A 86 -1.94 -10.93 -8.62
N PHE A 87 -0.83 -10.27 -8.98
CA PHE A 87 -0.69 -8.82 -8.96
C PHE A 87 -1.66 -8.15 -9.92
N LYS A 88 -1.68 -8.54 -11.21
CA LYS A 88 -2.60 -7.97 -12.21
C LYS A 88 -4.06 -8.05 -11.75
N ARG A 89 -4.47 -9.21 -11.22
CA ARG A 89 -5.82 -9.39 -10.68
C ARG A 89 -6.11 -8.42 -9.53
N SER A 90 -5.14 -8.21 -8.64
CA SER A 90 -5.27 -7.33 -7.47
C SER A 90 -5.26 -5.85 -7.85
N TYR A 91 -4.46 -5.47 -8.84
CA TYR A 91 -4.45 -4.12 -9.41
C TYR A 91 -5.78 -3.79 -10.07
N ILE A 92 -6.30 -4.69 -10.93
CA ILE A 92 -7.61 -4.52 -11.58
C ILE A 92 -8.74 -4.44 -10.55
N GLU A 93 -8.68 -5.21 -9.47
CA GLU A 93 -9.65 -5.09 -8.38
C GLU A 93 -9.63 -3.68 -7.77
N CYS A 94 -8.45 -3.12 -7.50
CA CYS A 94 -8.34 -1.74 -7.01
C CYS A 94 -8.90 -0.73 -8.02
N LEU A 95 -8.62 -0.90 -9.32
CA LEU A 95 -9.17 -0.06 -10.38
C LEU A 95 -10.71 -0.12 -10.40
N ASN A 96 -11.30 -1.30 -10.27
CA ASN A 96 -12.75 -1.48 -10.23
C ASN A 96 -13.41 -0.76 -9.04
N HIS A 97 -12.66 -0.57 -7.94
CA HIS A 97 -13.07 0.26 -6.79
C HIS A 97 -12.69 1.74 -6.92
N ASN A 98 -12.23 2.16 -8.10
CA ASN A 98 -11.78 3.50 -8.44
C ASN A 98 -10.53 3.95 -7.65
N PHE A 99 -9.56 3.07 -7.44
CA PHE A 99 -8.31 3.37 -6.75
C PHE A 99 -7.09 3.00 -7.58
N VAL A 100 -6.11 3.90 -7.58
CA VAL A 100 -4.77 3.66 -8.12
C VAL A 100 -3.77 3.99 -7.02
N ASN A 101 -2.88 3.05 -6.69
CA ASN A 101 -1.73 3.33 -5.83
C ASN A 101 -0.63 3.96 -6.68
N LEU A 102 -0.13 5.11 -6.25
CA LEU A 102 0.90 5.88 -6.95
C LEU A 102 2.29 5.69 -6.32
N ASP A 103 2.38 5.04 -5.15
CA ASP A 103 3.65 4.63 -4.56
C ASP A 103 4.02 3.23 -5.02
N GLN A 104 4.48 3.15 -6.27
CA GLN A 104 4.76 1.87 -6.93
C GLN A 104 6.09 1.26 -6.43
N GLY A 105 6.19 -0.06 -6.63
CA GLY A 105 7.39 -0.86 -6.36
C GLY A 105 7.10 -2.09 -5.51
N ALA A 106 7.95 -3.12 -5.66
CA ALA A 106 7.75 -4.43 -5.04
C ALA A 106 7.64 -4.37 -3.50
N ARG A 107 8.30 -3.39 -2.85
CA ARG A 107 8.22 -3.19 -1.39
C ARG A 107 6.79 -2.99 -0.87
N ASN A 108 5.88 -2.50 -1.73
CA ASN A 108 4.48 -2.24 -1.41
C ASN A 108 3.56 -3.39 -1.83
N LEU A 109 4.14 -4.58 -2.04
CA LEU A 109 3.43 -5.81 -2.38
C LEU A 109 3.71 -6.90 -1.35
N ILE A 110 2.64 -7.58 -0.92
CA ILE A 110 2.73 -8.81 -0.13
C ILE A 110 2.13 -9.96 -0.94
N TRP A 111 2.96 -10.91 -1.33
CA TRP A 111 2.51 -12.06 -2.11
C TRP A 111 2.19 -13.26 -1.23
N ASN A 112 0.96 -13.75 -1.36
CA ASN A 112 0.50 -15.00 -0.78
C ASN A 112 0.26 -16.01 -1.91
N GLU A 113 1.26 -16.87 -2.13
CA GLU A 113 1.24 -17.86 -3.21
C GLU A 113 0.09 -18.87 -3.05
N GLU A 114 -0.15 -19.35 -1.83
CA GLU A 114 -1.20 -20.34 -1.54
C GLU A 114 -2.60 -19.80 -1.84
N LYS A 115 -2.86 -18.52 -1.50
CA LYS A 115 -4.14 -17.86 -1.80
C LYS A 115 -4.22 -17.35 -3.24
N GLY A 116 -3.10 -17.28 -3.96
CA GLY A 116 -3.02 -16.65 -5.26
C GLY A 116 -3.39 -15.15 -5.24
N ILE A 117 -3.03 -14.46 -4.16
CA ILE A 117 -3.31 -13.02 -3.96
C ILE A 117 -1.98 -12.27 -3.80
N CYS A 118 -1.88 -11.11 -4.43
CA CYS A 118 -0.80 -10.15 -4.20
C CYS A 118 -1.44 -8.90 -3.60
N TYR A 119 -1.29 -8.71 -2.30
CA TYR A 119 -1.88 -7.56 -1.63
C TYR A 119 -1.09 -6.29 -1.96
N ILE A 120 -1.80 -5.21 -2.26
CA ILE A 120 -1.23 -3.88 -2.47
C ILE A 120 -1.39 -3.11 -1.17
N ILE A 121 -0.28 -2.67 -0.60
CA ILE A 121 -0.22 -1.94 0.68
C ILE A 121 0.31 -0.52 0.48
N ASP A 122 0.48 0.21 1.58
CA ASP A 122 1.01 1.57 1.62
C ASP A 122 0.20 2.56 0.76
N TRP A 123 -1.00 2.88 1.23
CA TRP A 123 -1.98 3.69 0.50
C TRP A 123 -1.90 5.18 0.85
N GLU A 124 -0.74 5.69 1.26
CA GLU A 124 -0.59 7.11 1.59
C GLU A 124 -0.58 8.02 0.35
N THR A 125 -0.15 7.46 -0.79
CA THR A 125 -0.12 8.16 -2.08
C THR A 125 -0.98 7.42 -3.11
N TRP A 126 -2.21 7.91 -3.32
CA TRP A 126 -3.19 7.32 -4.25
C TRP A 126 -4.00 8.39 -4.98
N CYS A 127 -4.68 8.00 -6.06
CA CYS A 127 -5.71 8.82 -6.70
C CYS A 127 -6.95 7.97 -7.07
N ARG A 128 -8.03 8.67 -7.44
CA ARG A 128 -9.21 8.00 -8.01
C ARG A 128 -8.90 7.60 -9.44
N ALA A 129 -9.19 6.34 -9.76
CA ALA A 129 -9.18 5.92 -11.15
C ALA A 129 -10.24 6.74 -11.92
N THR A 130 -9.80 7.36 -13.01
CA THR A 130 -10.66 7.95 -14.04
C THR A 130 -10.80 6.95 -15.19
N SER A 131 -11.67 7.25 -16.17
CA SER A 131 -11.84 6.42 -17.37
C SER A 131 -10.58 6.30 -18.26
N SER A 132 -9.48 6.98 -17.92
CA SER A 132 -8.19 6.85 -18.60
C SER A 132 -7.26 5.82 -17.95
N TYR A 133 -7.62 5.29 -16.78
CA TYR A 133 -6.85 4.22 -16.14
C TYR A 133 -7.41 2.87 -16.56
N ASP A 134 -6.64 2.19 -17.40
CA ASP A 134 -6.84 0.80 -17.76
C ASP A 134 -5.57 0.02 -17.41
N TRP A 135 -5.69 -1.31 -17.34
CA TRP A 135 -4.52 -2.16 -17.18
C TRP A 135 -3.55 -1.99 -18.36
N ASN A 136 -2.28 -1.74 -18.03
CA ASN A 136 -1.15 -1.76 -18.96
C ASN A 136 -0.07 -2.70 -18.41
N ASP A 137 0.54 -3.51 -19.27
CA ASP A 137 1.65 -4.38 -18.87
C ASP A 137 2.90 -3.59 -18.41
N ASP A 138 3.00 -2.29 -18.71
CA ASP A 138 4.00 -1.37 -18.14
C ASP A 138 3.89 -1.25 -16.59
N GLU A 139 2.74 -1.63 -16.01
CA GLU A 139 2.60 -1.75 -14.56
C GLU A 139 3.52 -2.84 -14.01
N TYR A 140 3.87 -3.87 -14.77
CA TYR A 140 4.87 -4.83 -14.29
C TYR A 140 6.24 -4.16 -14.12
N CYS A 141 6.63 -3.26 -15.02
CA CYS A 141 7.86 -2.46 -14.87
C CYS A 141 7.79 -1.57 -13.63
N SER A 142 6.71 -0.80 -13.52
CA SER A 142 6.53 0.18 -12.44
C SER A 142 6.52 -0.45 -11.04
N TRP A 143 6.13 -1.72 -10.95
CA TRP A 143 6.05 -2.49 -9.70
C TRP A 143 7.20 -3.48 -9.50
N ASP A 144 8.28 -3.37 -10.28
CA ASP A 144 9.47 -4.25 -10.21
C ASP A 144 9.17 -5.75 -10.47
N LEU A 145 8.18 -6.05 -11.30
CA LEU A 145 7.72 -7.39 -11.66
C LEU A 145 8.02 -7.77 -13.12
N GLU A 146 9.03 -7.15 -13.73
CA GLU A 146 9.52 -7.56 -15.06
C GLU A 146 10.09 -8.98 -15.00
N LEU A 147 9.90 -9.74 -16.09
CA LEU A 147 10.57 -11.03 -16.22
C LEU A 147 11.98 -10.80 -16.76
N SER A 148 12.96 -11.42 -16.10
CA SER A 148 14.35 -11.50 -16.55
C SER A 148 14.53 -12.41 -17.76
#